data_AF-A0A4Q3WCA1-F1
#
_entry.id   AF-A0A4Q3WCA1-F1
#
_cell.length_a   1.000
_cell.length_b   1.000
_cell.length_c   1.000
_cell.angle_alpha   90.00
_cell.angle_beta   90.00
_cell.angle_gamma   90.00
#
_symmetry.space_group_name_H-M   'P 1'
#
loop_
_entity.id
_entity.type
_entity.pdbx_description
1 polymer ?
#
loop_
_entity_poly.entity_id
_entity_poly.type
_entity_poly.pdbx_seq_one_letter_code
_entity_poly.pdbx_strand_id
1 'polypeptide(L)'
;MTTKLGHTAPVLLRIYLPEQLNERWVCRYEIDWPEDGWPAQTAKSHAFGSDALHALQLAIQKLGLDLHSTSYHKAGKMHWDDWNGYGIALPKEGRNLMRGDDAKFYG
;
A
#
# COMPACT_ATOMS: atom_id res chain seq x y z
N MET A 1 6.02 -4.78 -11.11
CA MET A 1 5.07 -3.96 -11.88
C MET A 1 5.54 -3.86 -13.32
N THR A 2 4.67 -4.04 -14.31
CA THR A 2 5.00 -3.82 -15.73
C THR A 2 4.90 -2.34 -16.08
N THR A 3 6.01 -1.74 -16.50
CA THR A 3 6.09 -0.33 -16.91
C THR A 3 5.48 -0.12 -18.30
N LYS A 4 5.27 1.14 -18.68
CA LYS A 4 4.86 1.56 -20.04
C LYS A 4 5.80 1.07 -21.12
N LEU A 5 7.09 0.87 -20.79
CA LEU A 5 8.12 0.35 -21.70
C LEU A 5 8.10 -1.19 -21.79
N GLY A 6 7.20 -1.88 -21.09
CA GLY A 6 7.08 -3.33 -21.12
C GLY A 6 8.09 -4.07 -20.24
N HIS A 7 8.89 -3.34 -19.46
CA HIS A 7 9.83 -3.93 -18.51
C HIS A 7 9.18 -4.12 -17.14
N THR A 8 9.63 -5.13 -16.40
CA THR A 8 9.27 -5.27 -14.98
C THR A 8 10.18 -4.41 -14.13
N ALA A 9 9.58 -3.58 -13.29
CA ALA A 9 10.31 -2.80 -12.29
C ALA A 9 9.68 -2.99 -10.89
N PRO A 10 10.50 -2.93 -9.83
CA PRO A 10 10.02 -3.09 -8.46
C PRO A 10 9.25 -1.85 -7.99
N VAL A 11 8.26 -2.06 -7.13
CA VAL A 11 7.63 -1.02 -6.31
C VAL A 11 8.18 -1.22 -4.91
N LEU A 12 8.85 -0.20 -4.35
CA LEU A 12 9.48 -0.33 -3.04
C LEU A 12 8.57 0.27 -1.97
N LEU A 13 8.35 -0.49 -0.90
CA LEU A 13 7.54 -0.07 0.24
C LEU A 13 8.46 0.17 1.43
N ARG A 14 8.30 1.31 2.10
CA ARG A 14 8.96 1.60 3.38
C ARG A 14 7.92 1.95 4.41
N ILE A 15 7.91 1.25 5.53
CA ILE A 15 7.15 1.62 6.72
C ILE A 15 8.14 1.98 7.82
N TYR A 16 7.90 3.11 8.48
CA TYR A 16 8.78 3.61 9.53
C TYR A 16 8.22 3.22 10.89
N LEU A 17 9.09 3.17 11.89
CA LEU A 17 8.65 2.92 13.27
C LEU A 17 7.61 3.97 13.68
N PRO A 18 6.54 3.58 14.39
CA PRO A 18 5.61 4.54 14.96
C PRO A 18 6.33 5.50 15.91
N GLU A 19 5.98 6.77 15.81
CA GLU A 19 6.52 7.85 16.65
C GLU A 19 5.39 8.49 17.43
N GLN A 20 5.69 8.91 18.66
CA GLN A 20 4.76 9.74 19.42
C GLN A 20 4.80 11.17 18.88
N LEU A 21 3.65 11.70 18.49
CA LEU A 21 3.46 13.07 18.02
C LEU A 21 2.32 13.71 18.82
N ASN A 22 2.68 14.55 19.79
CA ASN A 22 1.76 15.08 20.80
C ASN A 22 1.06 13.94 21.58
N GLU A 23 -0.26 14.00 21.73
CA GLU A 23 -1.09 13.01 22.42
C GLU A 23 -1.49 11.81 21.54
N ARG A 24 -0.86 11.64 20.36
CA ARG A 24 -1.17 10.58 19.40
C ARG A 24 0.09 9.89 18.93
N TRP A 25 -0.09 8.70 18.35
CA TRP A 25 0.95 7.99 17.64
C TRP A 25 0.76 8.12 16.15
N VAL A 26 1.85 8.31 15.42
CA VAL A 26 1.87 8.38 13.96
C VAL A 26 2.79 7.31 13.41
N CYS A 27 2.33 6.58 12.40
CA CYS A 27 3.17 5.67 11.63
C CYS A 27 3.22 6.17 10.18
N ARG A 28 4.44 6.43 9.68
CA ARG A 28 4.66 6.94 8.33
C ARG A 28 5.03 5.81 7.39
N TYR A 29 4.74 5.98 6.12
CA TYR A 29 5.20 5.09 5.07
C TYR A 29 5.46 5.84 3.76
N GLU A 30 6.24 5.20 2.91
CA GLU A 30 6.55 5.65 1.56
C GLU A 30 6.37 4.51 0.56
N ILE A 31 5.98 4.88 -0.66
CA ILE A 31 5.89 3.98 -1.81
C ILE A 31 6.72 4.60 -2.94
N ASP A 32 7.77 3.90 -3.37
CA ASP A 32 8.52 4.30 -4.55
C ASP A 32 7.94 3.62 -5.79
N TRP A 33 7.52 4.45 -6.74
CA TRP A 33 7.02 4.03 -8.04
C TRP A 33 8.14 4.08 -9.08
N PRO A 34 8.22 3.08 -9.99
CA PRO A 34 9.35 2.96 -10.93
C PRO A 34 9.27 3.88 -12.17
N GLU A 35 8.25 4.72 -12.31
CA GLU A 35 8.10 5.62 -13.47
C GLU A 35 8.07 7.10 -13.10
N ASP A 36 8.62 7.93 -13.99
CA ASP A 36 8.50 9.38 -13.96
C ASP A 36 7.09 9.80 -14.44
N GLY A 37 6.24 10.21 -13.51
CA GLY A 37 4.86 10.61 -13.78
C GLY A 37 4.05 10.71 -12.50
N TRP A 38 2.75 11.01 -12.59
CA TRP A 38 1.87 10.94 -11.43
C TRP A 38 1.38 9.49 -11.21
N PRO A 39 1.41 8.97 -9.97
CA PRO A 39 1.86 9.63 -8.74
C PRO A 39 3.39 9.74 -8.64
N ALA A 40 3.87 10.72 -7.88
CA ALA A 40 5.29 11.05 -7.67
C ALA A 40 6.17 9.81 -7.48
N GLN A 41 7.43 9.90 -7.94
CA GLN A 41 8.45 8.85 -7.80
C GLN A 41 8.48 8.23 -6.40
N THR A 42 8.25 9.05 -5.36
CA THR A 42 7.98 8.58 -3.99
C THR A 42 6.69 9.20 -3.45
N ALA A 43 5.66 8.38 -3.24
CA ALA A 43 4.45 8.79 -2.52
C ALA A 43 4.66 8.64 -1.01
N LYS A 44 4.40 9.71 -0.23
CA LYS A 44 4.54 9.70 1.23
C LYS A 44 3.17 9.81 1.90
N SER A 45 2.94 9.02 2.93
CA SER A 45 1.71 9.13 3.72
C SER A 45 1.92 8.63 5.16
N HIS A 46 0.85 8.69 5.94
CA HIS A 46 0.86 8.30 7.35
C HIS A 46 -0.54 7.94 7.85
N ALA A 47 -0.59 7.30 9.02
CA ALA A 47 -1.81 7.09 9.78
C ALA A 47 -1.59 7.44 11.26
N PHE A 48 -2.66 7.88 11.93
CA PHE A 48 -2.67 8.17 13.35
C PHE A 48 -3.38 7.07 14.13
N GLY A 49 -2.82 6.67 15.27
CA GLY A 49 -3.43 5.72 16.19
C GLY A 49 -3.40 6.21 17.64
N SER A 50 -4.16 5.52 18.49
CA SER A 50 -4.18 5.74 19.95
C SER A 50 -2.86 5.32 20.62
N ASP A 51 -2.21 4.31 20.06
CA ASP A 51 -0.89 3.81 20.47
C ASP A 51 -0.06 3.43 19.23
N ALA A 52 1.19 3.00 19.47
CA ALA A 52 2.12 2.60 18.42
C ALA A 52 1.59 1.47 17.52
N LEU A 53 0.97 0.45 18.13
CA LEU A 53 0.46 -0.73 17.41
C LEU A 53 -0.75 -0.35 16.55
N HIS A 54 -1.67 0.43 17.08
CA HIS A 54 -2.82 0.93 16.36
C HIS A 54 -2.39 1.83 15.19
N ALA A 55 -1.42 2.72 15.39
CA ALA A 55 -0.89 3.56 14.32
C ALA A 55 -0.25 2.72 13.20
N LEU A 56 0.53 1.69 13.58
CA LEU A 56 1.13 0.74 12.63
C LEU A 56 0.07 -0.02 11.84
N GLN A 57 -0.94 -0.58 12.51
CA GLN A 57 -2.01 -1.33 11.87
C GLN A 57 -2.76 -0.45 10.84
N LEU A 58 -3.10 0.79 11.21
CA LEU A 58 -3.76 1.72 10.30
C LEU A 58 -2.87 2.15 9.14
N ALA A 59 -1.57 2.32 9.36
CA ALA A 59 -0.63 2.63 8.29
C ALA A 59 -0.51 1.46 7.28
N ILE A 60 -0.46 0.21 7.76
CA ILE A 60 -0.47 -0.98 6.89
C ILE A 60 -1.76 -1.04 6.07
N GLN A 61 -2.91 -0.85 6.70
CA GLN A 61 -4.21 -0.84 6.02
C GLN A 61 -4.32 0.28 4.97
N LYS A 62 -3.86 1.49 5.32
CA LYS A 62 -3.85 2.64 4.40
C LYS A 62 -2.89 2.41 3.23
N LEU A 63 -1.70 1.87 3.49
CA LEU A 63 -0.75 1.49 2.43
C LEU A 63 -1.40 0.49 1.48
N GLY A 64 -2.06 -0.55 2.01
CA GLY A 64 -2.79 -1.52 1.20
C GLY A 64 -3.86 -0.85 0.32
N LEU A 65 -4.61 0.12 0.87
CA LEU A 65 -5.63 0.86 0.14
C LEU A 65 -5.03 1.70 -0.98
N ASP A 66 -3.91 2.39 -0.72
CA ASP A 66 -3.19 3.19 -1.70
C ASP A 66 -2.70 2.30 -2.87
N LEU A 67 -2.19 1.08 -2.60
CA LEU A 67 -1.78 0.13 -3.64
C LEU A 67 -2.96 -0.32 -4.51
N HIS A 68 -4.08 -0.70 -3.88
CA HIS A 68 -5.28 -1.20 -4.56
C HIS A 68 -6.02 -0.11 -5.38
N SER A 69 -5.90 1.15 -4.98
CA SER A 69 -6.61 2.24 -5.66
C SER A 69 -5.89 2.76 -6.90
N THR A 70 -4.63 2.37 -7.12
CA THR A 70 -3.84 2.77 -8.29
C THR A 70 -4.41 2.28 -9.63
N SER A 71 -4.10 3.02 -10.71
CA SER A 71 -4.40 2.59 -12.08
C SER A 71 -3.66 1.31 -12.46
N TYR A 72 -2.45 1.08 -11.92
CA TYR A 72 -1.67 -0.14 -12.14
C TYR A 72 -2.37 -1.39 -11.61
N HIS A 73 -2.93 -1.32 -10.39
CA HIS A 73 -3.74 -2.40 -9.84
C HIS A 73 -4.99 -2.65 -10.70
N LYS A 74 -5.73 -1.59 -11.04
CA LYS A 74 -6.94 -1.69 -11.87
C LYS A 74 -6.67 -2.34 -13.21
N ALA A 75 -5.53 -2.02 -13.83
CA ALA A 75 -5.07 -2.57 -15.11
C ALA A 75 -4.40 -3.95 -15.01
N GLY A 76 -4.22 -4.52 -13.80
CA GLY A 76 -3.56 -5.81 -13.60
C GLY A 76 -2.06 -5.79 -13.91
N LYS A 77 -1.42 -4.63 -13.88
CA LYS A 77 0.02 -4.45 -14.19
C LYS A 77 0.92 -4.49 -12.95
N MET A 78 0.33 -4.59 -11.77
CA MET A 78 1.03 -4.67 -10.50
C MET A 78 0.54 -5.90 -9.74
N HIS A 79 1.47 -6.80 -9.41
CA HIS A 79 1.26 -8.03 -8.64
C HIS A 79 2.57 -8.37 -7.92
N TRP A 80 2.47 -9.19 -6.88
CA TRP A 80 3.63 -9.84 -6.26
C TRP A 80 3.92 -11.16 -7.00
N ASP A 81 5.14 -11.66 -6.91
CA ASP A 81 5.54 -12.86 -7.65
C ASP A 81 4.88 -14.14 -7.09
N ASP A 82 4.82 -14.26 -5.76
CA ASP A 82 4.32 -15.47 -5.07
C ASP A 82 2.87 -15.35 -4.55
N TRP A 83 2.21 -14.21 -4.77
CA TRP A 83 0.88 -13.92 -4.25
C TRP A 83 0.07 -13.10 -5.24
N ASN A 84 -1.14 -13.57 -5.59
CA ASN A 84 -2.02 -12.87 -6.50
C ASN A 84 -2.76 -11.73 -5.75
N GLY A 85 -2.04 -10.65 -5.48
CA GLY A 85 -2.47 -9.54 -4.63
C GLY A 85 -1.25 -8.93 -3.94
N TYR A 86 -1.45 -8.35 -2.76
CA TYR A 86 -0.41 -7.70 -1.96
C TYR A 86 -0.27 -8.29 -0.55
N GLY A 87 -1.13 -9.21 -0.14
CA GLY A 87 -1.06 -9.85 1.17
C GLY A 87 -1.46 -8.93 2.32
N ILE A 88 -2.13 -7.81 2.02
CA ILE A 88 -2.51 -6.79 2.99
C ILE A 88 -4.03 -6.74 3.12
N ALA A 89 -4.54 -7.03 4.32
CA ALA A 89 -5.95 -6.86 4.63
C ALA A 89 -6.34 -5.37 4.59
N LEU A 90 -7.43 -5.06 3.89
CA LEU A 90 -7.98 -3.70 3.81
C LEU A 90 -9.07 -3.49 4.87
N PRO A 91 -9.36 -2.22 5.21
CA PRO A 91 -10.61 -1.85 5.86
C PRO A 91 -11.81 -2.39 5.07
N LYS A 92 -12.93 -2.60 5.75
CA LYS A 92 -14.16 -3.20 5.17
C LYS A 92 -14.58 -2.52 3.87
N GLU A 93 -14.45 -1.20 3.83
CA GLU A 93 -14.82 -0.30 2.75
C GLU A 93 -13.93 -0.44 1.52
N GLY A 94 -12.71 -0.95 1.68
CA GLY A 94 -11.75 -1.17 0.59
C GLY A 94 -11.76 -2.59 0.01
N ARG A 95 -12.45 -3.55 0.64
CA ARG A 95 -12.40 -4.97 0.25
C ARG A 95 -12.93 -5.24 -1.16
N ASN A 96 -13.84 -4.39 -1.65
CA ASN A 96 -14.33 -4.46 -3.03
C ASN A 96 -13.25 -4.19 -4.09
N LEU A 97 -12.10 -3.64 -3.70
CA LEU A 97 -10.95 -3.44 -4.59
C LEU A 97 -10.07 -4.69 -4.68
N MET A 98 -10.16 -5.63 -3.73
CA MET A 98 -9.29 -6.80 -3.70
C MET A 98 -9.52 -7.72 -4.91
N ARG A 99 -8.46 -8.40 -5.32
CA ARG A 99 -8.47 -9.41 -6.40
C ARG A 99 -7.64 -10.61 -5.97
N GLY A 100 -7.81 -11.74 -6.67
CA GLY A 100 -6.97 -12.91 -6.47
C GLY A 100 -6.99 -13.44 -5.03
N ASP A 101 -5.81 -13.69 -4.47
CA ASP A 101 -5.63 -14.23 -3.14
C ASP A 101 -6.06 -13.22 -2.05
N ASP A 102 -5.90 -11.92 -2.27
CA ASP A 102 -6.38 -10.92 -1.31
C ASP A 102 -7.90 -11.02 -1.12
N ALA A 103 -8.65 -11.15 -2.21
CA ALA A 103 -10.10 -11.31 -2.16
C ALA A 103 -10.52 -12.64 -1.54
N LYS A 104 -9.74 -13.70 -1.76
CA LYS A 104 -10.01 -15.04 -1.22
C LYS A 104 -9.83 -15.12 0.30
N PHE A 105 -8.81 -14.47 0.83
CA PHE A 105 -8.44 -14.60 2.25
C PHE A 105 -8.89 -13.42 3.12
N TYR A 106 -9.10 -12.24 2.55
CA TYR A 106 -9.44 -11.01 3.29
C TYR A 106 -10.75 -10.34 2.86
N GLY A 107 -11.41 -10.86 1.81
CA GLY A 107 -12.72 -10.40 1.31
C GLY A 107 -13.84 -10.49 2.34
#